data_AF-A0A9D1G6G3-F1
#
_entry.id   AF-A0A9D1G6G3-F1
#
_cell.length_a   1.000
_cell.length_b   1.000
_cell.length_c   1.000
_cell.angle_alpha   90.00
_cell.angle_beta   90.00
_cell.angle_gamma   90.00
#
_symmetry.space_group_name_H-M   'P 1'
#
loop_
_entity.id
_entity.type
_entity.pdbx_description
1 polymer ?
#
loop_
_entity_poly.entity_id
_entity_poly.type
_entity_poly.pdbx_seq_one_letter_code
_entity_poly.pdbx_strand_id
1 'polypeptide(L)'
;MCALKRARGELSEVERERQQRRATNLIWNAAGDYGLHPESRAYDPEGYADVYMNSIVGAVYKYYDYPTIKKLLDGMENAAQGETWQDLFWTGLENCAYQRAVAERPALRLLRRGYARTVMAQAEDYNENDLPMADRIKLEHYRRALGGRHELAPREEKLLEALEFPPELTSEQLVERMRAILKDYFGVTGGMLRHDTLAKLPQFMGGLGRRRSFLGARVSSKEVKRKPGKLSPIGRITGDKTPEQLRSYVADCFGESMYSRGDVTNIEDRLCRDRHAGCMLHFTRGEFSAEPRDAEVRL
;
A
#
# COMPACT_ATOMS: atom_id res chain seq x y z
N MET A 1 12.81 -1.68 33.25
CA MET A 1 11.40 -1.41 32.90
C MET A 1 11.00 -2.36 31.79
N CYS A 2 10.15 -3.33 32.10
CA CYS A 2 9.72 -4.37 31.16
C CYS A 2 8.63 -3.77 30.26
N ALA A 3 8.97 -3.43 29.02
CA ALA A 3 7.98 -3.04 28.02
C ALA A 3 7.08 -4.24 27.75
N LEU A 4 5.80 -4.13 28.14
CA LEU A 4 4.75 -5.07 27.76
C LEU A 4 4.70 -5.13 26.23
N LYS A 5 5.28 -6.19 25.64
CA LYS A 5 5.00 -6.60 24.27
C LYS A 5 3.50 -6.89 24.20
N ARG A 6 2.71 -5.91 23.72
CA ARG A 6 1.31 -6.16 23.34
C ARG A 6 1.32 -7.35 22.39
N ALA A 7 0.56 -8.39 22.73
CA ALA A 7 0.36 -9.51 21.85
C ALA A 7 -0.16 -8.98 20.50
N ARG A 8 0.54 -9.32 19.40
CA ARG A 8 0.14 -9.00 18.02
C ARG A 8 -1.15 -9.75 17.70
N GLY A 9 -2.30 -9.18 18.07
CA GLY A 9 -3.62 -9.69 17.73
C GLY A 9 -3.93 -9.40 16.26
N GLU A 10 -4.58 -10.34 15.57
CA GLU A 10 -5.13 -10.07 14.24
C GLU A 10 -6.24 -9.03 14.35
N LEU A 11 -6.27 -8.07 13.41
CA LEU A 11 -7.34 -7.09 13.31
C LEU A 11 -8.69 -7.79 13.23
N SER A 12 -9.73 -7.24 13.86
CA SER A 12 -11.10 -7.71 13.69
C SER A 12 -11.53 -7.62 12.22
N GLU A 13 -12.57 -8.36 11.82
CA GLU A 13 -13.08 -8.29 10.44
C GLU A 13 -13.52 -6.88 10.05
N VAL A 14 -14.21 -6.19 10.98
CA VAL A 14 -14.64 -4.80 10.83
C VAL A 14 -13.45 -3.87 10.60
N GLU A 15 -12.39 -4.01 11.40
CA GLU A 15 -11.21 -3.15 11.25
C GLU A 15 -10.46 -3.46 9.94
N ARG A 16 -10.37 -4.72 9.51
CA ARG A 16 -9.81 -5.06 8.19
C ARG A 16 -10.60 -4.42 7.05
N GLU A 17 -11.92 -4.46 7.08
CA GLU A 17 -12.74 -3.78 6.07
C GLU A 17 -12.50 -2.27 6.07
N ARG A 18 -12.38 -1.66 7.25
CA ARG A 18 -12.06 -0.24 7.41
C ARG A 18 -10.71 0.11 6.80
N GLN A 19 -9.68 -0.67 7.10
CA GLN A 19 -8.34 -0.47 6.53
C GLN A 19 -8.33 -0.68 5.01
N GLN A 20 -9.10 -1.64 4.49
CA GLN A 20 -9.24 -1.82 3.03
C GLN A 20 -9.89 -0.60 2.35
N ARG A 21 -10.89 0.01 2.98
CA ARG A 21 -11.52 1.26 2.48
C ARG A 21 -10.54 2.42 2.56
N ARG A 22 -9.80 2.55 3.66
CA ARG A 22 -8.76 3.57 3.83
C ARG A 22 -7.67 3.47 2.77
N ALA A 23 -7.14 2.27 2.53
CA ALA A 23 -6.17 2.01 1.45
C ALA A 23 -6.73 2.42 0.08
N THR A 24 -7.98 2.05 -0.21
CA THR A 24 -8.64 2.40 -1.48
C THR A 24 -8.77 3.93 -1.65
N ASN A 25 -9.17 4.65 -0.59
CA ASN A 25 -9.27 6.11 -0.64
C ASN A 25 -7.92 6.80 -0.85
N LEU A 26 -6.86 6.29 -0.22
CA LEU A 26 -5.50 6.80 -0.43
C LEU A 26 -5.06 6.63 -1.90
N ILE A 27 -5.34 5.46 -2.48
CA ILE A 27 -5.02 5.16 -3.88
C ILE A 27 -5.82 6.07 -4.82
N TRP A 28 -7.14 6.22 -4.62
CA TRP A 28 -7.96 7.14 -5.41
C TRP A 28 -7.45 8.57 -5.35
N ASN A 29 -7.17 9.04 -4.13
CA ASN A 29 -6.64 10.38 -3.95
C ASN A 29 -5.35 10.56 -4.72
N ALA A 30 -4.40 9.62 -4.63
CA ALA A 30 -3.12 9.67 -5.32
C ALA A 30 -3.22 9.53 -6.84
N ALA A 31 -4.10 8.64 -7.32
CA ALA A 31 -4.36 8.43 -8.73
C ALA A 31 -5.06 9.65 -9.38
N GLY A 32 -5.87 10.37 -8.61
CA GLY A 32 -6.76 11.41 -9.15
C GLY A 32 -8.00 10.82 -9.85
N ASP A 33 -8.29 9.55 -9.61
CA ASP A 33 -9.41 8.81 -10.22
C ASP A 33 -10.16 8.04 -9.13
N TYR A 34 -11.36 8.52 -8.81
CA TYR A 34 -12.27 7.85 -7.88
C TYR A 34 -13.09 6.74 -8.54
N GLY A 35 -13.15 6.68 -9.87
CA GLY A 35 -13.75 5.57 -10.61
C GLY A 35 -12.86 4.31 -10.64
N LEU A 36 -11.58 4.46 -10.33
CA LEU A 36 -10.60 3.39 -10.29
C LEU A 36 -11.04 2.23 -9.37
N HIS A 37 -10.67 1.02 -9.75
CA HIS A 37 -10.81 -0.17 -8.91
C HIS A 37 -9.43 -0.75 -8.59
N PRO A 38 -8.80 -0.33 -7.47
CA PRO A 38 -7.46 -0.78 -7.14
C PRO A 38 -7.42 -2.28 -6.85
N GLU A 39 -6.48 -2.97 -7.49
CA GLU A 39 -6.18 -4.39 -7.32
C GLU A 39 -4.98 -4.59 -6.38
N SER A 40 -4.13 -3.57 -6.25
CA SER A 40 -3.04 -3.51 -5.27
C SER A 40 -3.41 -2.65 -4.07
N ARG A 41 -3.04 -3.10 -2.87
CA ARG A 41 -3.11 -2.31 -1.62
C ARG A 41 -1.90 -2.61 -0.74
N ALA A 42 -1.42 -1.59 -0.04
CA ALA A 42 -0.31 -1.69 0.89
C ALA A 42 -0.80 -1.73 2.34
N TYR A 43 -0.28 -2.67 3.14
CA TYR A 43 -0.56 -2.74 4.57
C TYR A 43 0.73 -2.93 5.36
N ASP A 44 0.81 -2.32 6.53
CA ASP A 44 1.91 -2.53 7.47
C ASP A 44 1.85 -3.94 8.10
N PRO A 45 2.88 -4.37 8.86
CA PRO A 45 2.90 -5.69 9.51
C PRO A 45 1.75 -5.92 10.50
N GLU A 46 1.13 -4.85 10.99
CA GLU A 46 -0.02 -4.85 11.89
C GLU A 46 -1.36 -4.87 11.14
N GLY A 47 -1.35 -4.77 9.81
CA GLY A 47 -2.52 -4.84 8.93
C GLY A 47 -3.20 -3.50 8.66
N TYR A 48 -2.65 -2.39 9.12
CA TYR A 48 -3.18 -1.05 8.84
C TYR A 48 -2.77 -0.58 7.45
N ALA A 49 -3.63 0.21 6.81
CA ALA A 49 -3.35 0.75 5.49
C ALA A 49 -2.17 1.74 5.56
N ASP A 50 -1.08 1.41 4.86
CA ASP A 50 0.09 2.26 4.85
C ASP A 50 -0.15 3.52 3.99
N VAL A 51 -0.01 4.69 4.60
CA VAL A 51 -0.34 5.97 3.94
C VAL A 51 0.59 6.24 2.76
N TYR A 52 1.88 5.99 2.91
CA TYR A 52 2.87 6.31 1.90
C TYR A 52 2.78 5.34 0.72
N MET A 53 2.84 4.05 0.99
CA MET A 53 2.85 3.02 -0.05
C MET A 53 1.51 2.96 -0.81
N ASN A 54 0.36 3.20 -0.18
CA ASN A 54 -0.89 3.33 -0.94
C ASN A 54 -0.94 4.61 -1.80
N SER A 55 -0.26 5.69 -1.39
CA SER A 55 -0.09 6.87 -2.24
C SER A 55 0.81 6.56 -3.44
N ILE A 56 1.85 5.76 -3.24
CA ILE A 56 2.71 5.27 -4.32
C ILE A 56 1.95 4.35 -5.26
N VAL A 57 1.14 3.41 -4.75
CA VAL A 57 0.28 2.56 -5.60
C VAL A 57 -0.63 3.44 -6.48
N GLY A 58 -1.26 4.47 -5.92
CA GLY A 58 -2.06 5.41 -6.72
C GLY A 58 -1.24 6.22 -7.72
N ALA A 59 -0.02 6.63 -7.38
CA ALA A 59 0.90 7.24 -8.34
C ALA A 59 1.27 6.28 -9.49
N VAL A 60 1.45 4.98 -9.20
CA VAL A 60 1.70 3.98 -10.24
C VAL A 60 0.51 3.90 -11.20
N TYR A 61 -0.72 3.85 -10.69
CA TYR A 61 -1.93 3.90 -11.53
C TYR A 61 -2.05 5.18 -12.37
N LYS A 62 -1.60 6.32 -11.84
CA LYS A 62 -1.68 7.61 -12.54
C LYS A 62 -0.69 7.72 -13.70
N TYR A 63 0.55 7.29 -13.46
CA TYR A 63 1.66 7.60 -14.36
C TYR A 63 2.06 6.45 -15.27
N TYR A 64 1.63 5.23 -14.96
CA TYR A 64 2.00 4.03 -15.70
C TYR A 64 0.74 3.23 -16.07
N ASP A 65 0.80 2.53 -17.20
CA ASP A 65 -0.17 1.49 -17.55
C ASP A 65 -0.07 0.33 -16.54
N TYR A 66 -0.87 0.42 -15.48
CA TYR A 66 -0.91 -0.58 -14.41
C TYR A 66 -1.25 -1.99 -14.92
N PRO A 67 -2.19 -2.22 -15.86
CA PRO A 67 -2.41 -3.54 -16.46
C PRO A 67 -1.13 -4.22 -16.98
N THR A 68 -0.22 -3.49 -17.62
CA THR A 68 1.08 -4.03 -18.07
C THR A 68 1.98 -4.43 -16.91
N ILE A 69 2.04 -3.60 -15.86
CA ILE A 69 2.78 -3.89 -14.62
C ILE A 69 2.18 -5.11 -13.91
N LYS A 70 0.85 -5.18 -13.81
CA LYS A 70 0.10 -6.23 -13.14
C LYS A 70 0.36 -7.60 -13.76
N LYS A 71 0.41 -7.70 -15.09
CA LYS A 71 0.73 -8.97 -15.79
C LYS A 71 2.06 -9.57 -15.31
N LEU A 72 3.07 -8.74 -15.03
CA LEU A 72 4.34 -9.22 -14.50
C LEU A 72 4.19 -9.64 -13.02
N LEU A 73 3.50 -8.84 -12.19
CA LEU A 73 3.24 -9.16 -10.78
C LEU A 73 2.47 -10.48 -10.62
N ASP A 74 1.46 -10.72 -11.43
CA ASP A 74 0.66 -11.94 -11.44
C ASP A 74 1.51 -13.16 -11.84
N GLY A 75 2.43 -12.97 -12.81
CA GLY A 75 3.39 -14.00 -13.20
C GLY A 75 4.37 -14.38 -12.08
N MET A 76 4.67 -13.45 -11.17
CA MET A 76 5.50 -13.72 -9.99
C MET A 76 4.72 -14.45 -8.89
N GLU A 77 3.40 -14.23 -8.74
CA GLU A 77 2.62 -14.73 -7.60
C GLU A 77 2.69 -16.25 -7.42
N ASN A 78 2.78 -17.00 -8.52
CA ASN A 78 2.80 -18.47 -8.49
C ASN A 78 4.20 -19.08 -8.34
N ALA A 79 5.25 -18.26 -8.30
CA ALA A 79 6.62 -18.74 -8.22
C ALA A 79 7.12 -18.89 -6.77
N ALA A 80 8.03 -19.84 -6.54
CA ALA A 80 8.55 -20.16 -5.20
C ALA A 80 9.19 -18.96 -4.47
N GLN A 81 9.80 -18.02 -5.21
CA GLN A 81 10.36 -16.78 -4.66
C GLN A 81 9.56 -15.54 -5.09
N GLY A 82 8.31 -15.73 -5.53
CA GLY A 82 7.45 -14.68 -6.07
C GLY A 82 7.29 -13.47 -5.17
N GLU A 83 7.09 -13.69 -3.87
CA GLU A 83 6.96 -12.62 -2.88
C GLU A 83 8.22 -11.73 -2.81
N THR A 84 9.41 -12.33 -2.85
CA THR A 84 10.69 -11.59 -2.89
C THR A 84 10.77 -10.73 -4.15
N TRP A 85 10.38 -11.27 -5.30
CA TRP A 85 10.45 -10.56 -6.58
C TRP A 85 9.45 -9.42 -6.67
N GLN A 86 8.23 -9.61 -6.14
CA GLN A 86 7.24 -8.54 -6.03
C GLN A 86 7.75 -7.42 -5.13
N ASP A 87 8.38 -7.74 -3.99
CA ASP A 87 8.90 -6.72 -3.07
C ASP A 87 10.03 -5.89 -3.71
N LEU A 88 10.93 -6.54 -4.46
CA LEU A 88 11.96 -5.84 -5.23
C LEU A 88 11.33 -4.97 -6.32
N PHE A 89 10.34 -5.49 -7.06
CA PHE A 89 9.68 -4.71 -8.11
C PHE A 89 8.96 -3.49 -7.53
N TRP A 90 8.27 -3.63 -6.40
CA TRP A 90 7.63 -2.52 -5.70
C TRP A 90 8.64 -1.50 -5.14
N THR A 91 9.85 -1.92 -4.78
CA THR A 91 10.94 -0.99 -4.43
C THR A 91 11.32 -0.12 -5.63
N GLY A 92 11.43 -0.72 -6.82
CA GLY A 92 11.72 0.06 -8.03
C GLY A 92 10.56 0.92 -8.52
N LEU A 93 9.33 0.41 -8.44
CA LEU A 93 8.11 1.17 -8.76
C LEU A 93 7.92 2.36 -7.81
N GLU A 94 8.26 2.20 -6.53
CA GLU A 94 8.26 3.31 -5.57
C GLU A 94 9.16 4.44 -6.06
N ASN A 95 10.39 4.10 -6.47
CA ASN A 95 11.38 5.11 -6.79
C ASN A 95 10.97 5.96 -8.00
N CYS A 96 10.52 5.32 -9.08
CA CYS A 96 10.11 6.03 -10.28
C CYS A 96 8.77 6.76 -10.10
N ALA A 97 7.78 6.15 -9.44
CA ALA A 97 6.49 6.78 -9.20
C ALA A 97 6.60 7.98 -8.24
N TYR A 98 7.43 7.88 -7.19
CA TYR A 98 7.72 9.00 -6.29
C TYR A 98 8.33 10.17 -7.07
N GLN A 99 9.35 9.91 -7.88
CA GLN A 99 10.03 10.97 -8.64
C GLN A 99 9.09 11.70 -9.61
N ARG A 100 8.15 11.00 -10.26
CA ARG A 100 7.12 11.64 -11.09
C ARG A 100 6.11 12.43 -10.26
N ALA A 101 5.65 11.86 -9.16
CA ALA A 101 4.55 12.41 -8.39
C ALA A 101 4.96 13.60 -7.48
N VAL A 102 6.22 13.68 -7.04
CA VAL A 102 6.62 14.62 -5.97
C VAL A 102 6.51 16.09 -6.35
N ALA A 103 6.61 16.42 -7.65
CA ALA A 103 6.44 17.79 -8.14
C ALA A 103 4.99 18.27 -7.97
N GLU A 104 4.02 17.42 -8.32
CA GLU A 104 2.59 17.71 -8.19
C GLU A 104 2.07 17.47 -6.76
N ARG A 105 2.73 16.61 -5.99
CA ARG A 105 2.35 16.23 -4.61
C ARG A 105 3.52 16.40 -3.64
N PRO A 106 3.87 17.64 -3.25
CA PRO A 106 5.01 17.91 -2.36
C PRO A 106 4.97 17.17 -1.01
N ALA A 107 3.77 16.86 -0.51
CA ALA A 107 3.58 16.09 0.72
C ALA A 107 4.25 14.71 0.69
N LEU A 108 4.44 14.12 -0.50
CA LEU A 108 5.15 12.86 -0.67
C LEU A 108 6.59 12.90 -0.15
N ARG A 109 7.25 14.07 -0.14
CA ARG A 109 8.60 14.21 0.45
C ARG A 109 8.60 13.86 1.94
N LEU A 110 7.63 14.39 2.68
CA LEU A 110 7.52 14.14 4.12
C LEU A 110 7.06 12.71 4.40
N LEU A 111 6.11 12.20 3.60
CA LEU A 111 5.64 10.83 3.72
C LEU A 111 6.74 9.80 3.42
N ARG A 112 7.54 9.98 2.36
CA ARG A 112 8.68 9.10 2.02
C ARG A 112 9.71 9.08 3.14
N ARG A 113 10.09 10.24 3.67
CA ARG A 113 11.02 10.35 4.81
C ARG A 113 10.45 9.75 6.09
N GLY A 114 9.14 9.82 6.29
CA GLY A 114 8.44 9.17 7.42
C GLY A 114 8.50 7.65 7.29
N TYR A 115 8.10 7.13 6.14
CA TYR A 115 8.13 5.70 5.83
C TYR A 115 9.55 5.12 5.92
N ALA A 116 10.54 5.83 5.35
CA ALA A 116 11.94 5.44 5.44
C ALA A 116 12.43 5.31 6.90
N ARG A 117 12.05 6.24 7.78
CA ARG A 117 12.37 6.15 9.22
C ARG A 117 11.70 4.96 9.88
N THR A 118 10.46 4.62 9.52
CA THR A 118 9.78 3.43 10.02
C THR A 118 10.50 2.15 9.60
N VAL A 119 10.92 2.06 8.33
CA VAL A 119 11.71 0.92 7.81
C VAL A 119 13.03 0.78 8.57
N MET A 120 13.75 1.89 8.79
CA MET A 120 14.99 1.90 9.58
C MET A 120 14.75 1.42 11.01
N ALA A 121 13.74 1.96 11.69
CA ALA A 121 13.42 1.60 13.08
C ALA A 121 13.04 0.11 13.23
N GLN A 122 12.34 -0.46 12.24
CA GLN A 122 12.02 -1.88 12.24
C GLN A 122 13.25 -2.78 12.07
N ALA A 123 14.32 -2.26 11.45
CA ALA A 123 15.57 -2.99 11.26
C ALA A 123 16.51 -2.92 12.47
N GLU A 124 16.34 -1.95 13.38
CA GLU A 124 17.23 -1.75 14.55
C GLU A 124 17.32 -2.98 15.48
N ASP A 125 16.25 -3.79 15.55
CA ASP A 125 16.20 -5.01 16.36
C ASP A 125 16.96 -6.20 15.73
N TYR A 126 17.49 -6.03 14.51
CA TYR A 126 18.13 -7.10 13.73
C TYR A 126 19.56 -6.72 13.38
N ASN A 127 20.42 -7.72 13.27
CA ASN A 127 21.67 -7.55 12.54
C ASN A 127 21.34 -7.46 11.05
N GLU A 128 21.71 -6.34 10.41
CA GLU A 128 21.36 -6.09 9.01
C GLU A 128 21.84 -7.22 8.09
N ASN A 129 22.99 -7.85 8.37
CA ASN A 129 23.52 -8.95 7.58
C ASN A 129 22.68 -10.24 7.63
N ASP A 130 21.86 -10.41 8.66
CA ASP A 130 20.96 -11.56 8.82
C ASP A 130 19.61 -11.34 8.12
N LEU A 131 19.35 -10.11 7.62
CA LEU A 131 18.13 -9.81 6.90
C LEU A 131 18.11 -10.49 5.52
N PRO A 132 16.92 -10.94 5.05
CA PRO A 132 16.74 -11.38 3.68
C PRO A 132 17.24 -10.33 2.68
N MET A 133 17.80 -10.78 1.55
CA MET A 133 18.37 -9.87 0.54
C MET A 133 17.41 -8.75 0.13
N ALA A 134 16.13 -9.06 -0.11
CA ALA A 134 15.15 -8.03 -0.49
C ALA A 134 14.92 -6.98 0.61
N ASP A 135 14.99 -7.38 1.89
CA ASP A 135 14.88 -6.43 3.00
C ASP A 135 16.16 -5.60 3.16
N ARG A 136 17.36 -6.16 2.92
CA ARG A 136 18.61 -5.38 2.88
C ARG A 136 18.62 -4.34 1.74
N ILE A 137 18.19 -4.74 0.55
CA ILE A 137 18.04 -3.84 -0.60
C ILE A 137 17.04 -2.72 -0.29
N LYS A 138 15.88 -3.07 0.26
CA LYS A 138 14.83 -2.12 0.65
C LYS A 138 15.34 -1.16 1.74
N LEU A 139 16.03 -1.68 2.75
CA LEU A 139 16.61 -0.88 3.83
C LEU A 139 17.60 0.15 3.27
N GLU A 140 18.52 -0.27 2.39
CA GLU A 140 19.47 0.66 1.78
C GLU A 140 18.79 1.68 0.87
N HIS A 141 17.78 1.28 0.10
CA HIS A 141 16.99 2.21 -0.72
C HIS A 141 16.40 3.35 0.13
N TYR A 142 15.80 3.02 1.28
CA TYR A 142 15.23 4.03 2.17
C TYR A 142 16.28 4.79 2.98
N ARG A 143 17.45 4.19 3.24
CA ARG A 143 18.61 4.90 3.81
C ARG A 143 19.08 6.00 2.86
N ARG A 144 19.21 5.71 1.55
CA ARG A 144 19.53 6.70 0.51
C ARG A 144 18.47 7.80 0.44
N ALA A 145 17.18 7.45 0.56
CA ALA A 145 16.09 8.43 0.59
C ALA A 145 16.16 9.40 1.79
N LEU A 146 16.87 9.03 2.86
CA LEU A 146 17.16 9.89 4.01
C LEU A 146 18.49 10.66 3.88
N GLY A 147 19.25 10.46 2.80
CA GLY A 147 20.56 11.04 2.59
C GLY A 147 21.70 10.29 3.30
N GLY A 148 21.42 9.11 3.84
CA GLY A 148 22.45 8.21 4.38
C GLY A 148 22.96 7.23 3.32
N ARG A 149 23.99 6.46 3.68
CA ARG A 149 24.50 5.35 2.86
C ARG A 149 25.10 4.27 3.75
N HIS A 150 24.92 3.01 3.36
CA HIS A 150 25.64 1.87 3.91
C HIS A 150 26.30 1.09 2.78
N GLU A 151 27.38 0.39 3.09
CA GLU A 151 28.10 -0.42 2.09
C GLU A 151 27.40 -1.77 1.94
N LEU A 152 26.66 -1.94 0.84
CA LEU A 152 26.15 -3.25 0.43
C LEU A 152 27.25 -4.09 -0.21
N ALA A 153 27.03 -5.41 -0.24
CA ALA A 153 27.87 -6.28 -1.07
C ALA A 153 27.83 -5.81 -2.54
N PRO A 154 28.93 -5.90 -3.32
CA PRO A 154 28.98 -5.31 -4.67
C PRO A 154 27.88 -5.79 -5.63
N ARG A 155 27.41 -7.03 -5.45
CA ARG A 155 26.30 -7.58 -6.23
C ARG A 155 24.95 -6.93 -5.86
N GLU A 156 24.75 -6.64 -4.58
CA GLU A 156 23.52 -6.03 -4.06
C GLU A 156 23.47 -4.53 -4.37
N GLU A 157 24.61 -3.84 -4.31
CA GLU A 157 24.73 -2.46 -4.75
C GLU A 157 24.28 -2.31 -6.21
N LYS A 158 24.81 -3.17 -7.12
CA LYS A 158 24.40 -3.19 -8.52
C LYS A 158 22.93 -3.58 -8.73
N LEU A 159 22.40 -4.46 -7.88
CA LEU A 159 20.98 -4.82 -7.92
C LEU A 159 20.11 -3.62 -7.54
N LEU A 160 20.46 -2.90 -6.47
CA LEU A 160 19.74 -1.71 -6.05
C LEU A 160 19.80 -0.60 -7.10
N GLU A 161 20.97 -0.33 -7.68
CA GLU A 161 21.12 0.60 -8.81
C GLU A 161 20.26 0.20 -10.02
N ALA A 162 20.14 -1.10 -10.30
CA ALA A 162 19.27 -1.58 -11.37
C ALA A 162 17.78 -1.39 -11.03
N LEU A 163 17.39 -1.57 -9.76
CA LEU A 163 16.03 -1.44 -9.26
C LEU A 163 15.57 0.01 -9.08
N GLU A 164 16.46 0.96 -8.83
CA GLU A 164 16.14 2.38 -8.71
C GLU A 164 15.77 2.98 -10.08
N PHE A 165 14.59 2.59 -10.59
CA PHE A 165 14.12 2.91 -11.92
C PHE A 165 14.02 4.43 -12.13
N PRO A 166 14.50 4.95 -13.27
CA PRO A 166 14.28 6.35 -13.64
C PRO A 166 12.80 6.64 -13.91
N PRO A 167 12.30 7.86 -13.60
CA PRO A 167 10.90 8.24 -13.81
C PRO A 167 10.49 8.29 -15.29
N GLU A 168 11.42 8.39 -16.22
CA GLU A 168 11.17 8.53 -17.66
C GLU A 168 10.78 7.20 -18.34
N LEU A 169 11.02 6.06 -17.70
CA LEU A 169 10.72 4.75 -18.30
C LEU A 169 9.21 4.55 -18.51
N THR A 170 8.83 3.95 -19.64
CA THR A 170 7.45 3.50 -19.86
C THR A 170 7.14 2.22 -19.08
N SER A 171 5.87 1.85 -18.97
CA SER A 171 5.47 0.58 -18.34
C SER A 171 6.14 -0.65 -18.96
N GLU A 172 6.27 -0.67 -20.28
CA GLU A 172 6.92 -1.75 -21.02
C GLU A 172 8.41 -1.83 -20.68
N GLN A 173 9.08 -0.67 -20.63
CA GLN A 173 10.50 -0.58 -20.27
C GLN A 173 10.74 -0.98 -18.81
N LEU A 174 9.84 -0.61 -17.89
CA LEU A 174 9.90 -1.05 -16.49
C LEU A 174 9.77 -2.58 -16.40
N VAL A 175 8.81 -3.17 -17.12
CA VAL A 175 8.61 -4.63 -17.17
C VAL A 175 9.82 -5.33 -17.78
N GLU A 176 10.37 -4.81 -18.88
CA GLU A 176 11.56 -5.37 -19.54
C GLU A 176 12.78 -5.31 -18.60
N ARG A 177 13.02 -4.17 -17.97
CA ARG A 177 14.11 -3.99 -17.00
C ARG A 177 13.97 -4.94 -15.81
N MET A 178 12.76 -5.08 -15.26
CA MET A 178 12.53 -6.03 -14.18
C MET A 178 12.74 -7.48 -14.65
N ARG A 179 12.32 -7.85 -15.87
CA ARG A 179 12.61 -9.18 -16.43
C ARG A 179 14.11 -9.42 -16.59
N ALA A 180 14.88 -8.42 -17.02
CA ALA A 180 16.34 -8.52 -17.08
C ALA A 180 16.96 -8.72 -15.68
N ILE A 181 16.50 -7.98 -14.67
CA ILE A 181 16.93 -8.17 -13.28
C ILE A 181 16.63 -9.59 -12.80
N LEU A 182 15.41 -10.09 -13.06
CA LEU A 182 15.02 -11.45 -12.70
C LEU A 182 15.90 -12.52 -13.37
N LYS A 183 16.26 -12.30 -14.64
CA LYS A 183 17.16 -13.18 -15.37
C LYS A 183 18.58 -13.14 -14.80
N ASP A 184 19.15 -11.95 -14.65
CA ASP A 184 20.58 -11.77 -14.37
C ASP A 184 20.92 -12.07 -12.90
N TYR A 185 19.99 -11.77 -11.97
CA TYR A 185 20.22 -11.97 -10.54
C TYR A 185 19.62 -13.26 -9.99
N PHE A 186 18.56 -13.79 -10.62
CA PHE A 186 17.81 -14.94 -10.09
C PHE A 186 17.68 -16.11 -11.09
N GLY A 187 18.22 -15.98 -12.31
CA GLY A 187 18.15 -17.04 -13.32
C GLY A 187 16.74 -17.30 -13.85
N VAL A 188 15.79 -16.39 -13.63
CA VAL A 188 14.39 -16.56 -14.00
C VAL A 188 14.22 -16.22 -15.49
N THR A 189 13.74 -17.19 -16.28
CA THR A 189 13.47 -17.00 -17.71
C THR A 189 11.96 -16.87 -17.97
N GLY A 190 11.59 -16.32 -19.13
CA GLY A 190 10.19 -15.95 -19.44
C GLY A 190 9.16 -17.08 -19.37
N GLY A 191 9.58 -18.35 -19.43
CA GLY A 191 8.69 -19.51 -19.23
C GLY A 191 8.29 -19.74 -17.77
N MET A 192 9.12 -19.31 -16.81
CA MET A 192 8.91 -19.54 -15.37
C MET A 192 7.87 -18.61 -14.73
N LEU A 193 7.48 -17.55 -15.43
CA LEU A 193 6.51 -16.53 -14.97
C LEU A 193 5.18 -16.61 -15.74
N ARG A 194 4.92 -17.70 -16.47
CA ARG A 194 3.66 -17.88 -17.21
C ARG A 194 2.55 -18.31 -16.26
N HIS A 195 1.42 -17.61 -16.35
CA HIS A 195 0.20 -17.88 -15.59
C HIS A 195 -0.41 -19.26 -15.93
N ASP A 196 -0.13 -19.79 -17.13
CA ASP A 196 -0.86 -20.92 -17.71
C ASP A 196 -0.20 -22.29 -17.44
N THR A 197 1.07 -22.32 -17.03
CA THR A 197 1.87 -23.55 -16.91
C THR A 197 2.12 -24.01 -15.48
N LEU A 198 1.73 -23.23 -14.48
CA LEU A 198 1.84 -23.62 -13.08
C LEU A 198 0.48 -24.11 -12.62
N ALA A 199 0.25 -25.42 -12.77
CA ALA A 199 -0.78 -26.10 -12.01
C ALA A 199 -0.69 -25.60 -10.55
N LYS A 200 -1.81 -25.15 -9.99
CA LYS A 200 -1.92 -24.69 -8.60
C LYS A 200 -1.33 -25.76 -7.69
N LEU A 201 -0.04 -25.66 -7.38
CA LEU A 201 0.59 -26.55 -6.43
C LEU A 201 -0.09 -26.29 -5.08
N PRO A 202 -0.56 -27.33 -4.38
CA PRO A 202 -1.22 -27.15 -3.09
C PRO A 202 -0.24 -26.42 -2.18
N GLN A 203 -0.65 -25.25 -1.68
CA GLN A 203 0.09 -24.50 -0.68
C GLN A 203 -0.07 -25.18 0.69
N PHE A 204 0.39 -26.43 0.78
CA PHE A 204 0.35 -27.25 1.98
C PHE A 204 1.71 -27.93 2.13
N MET A 205 2.67 -27.18 2.69
CA MET A 205 3.67 -27.64 3.66
C MET A 205 4.64 -26.48 3.96
N GLY A 206 4.25 -25.63 4.91
CA GLY A 206 5.11 -24.65 5.55
C GLY A 206 4.61 -24.50 6.99
N GLY A 207 5.32 -25.12 7.93
CA GLY A 207 4.84 -25.45 9.27
C GLY A 207 4.56 -24.28 10.22
N LEU A 208 4.25 -24.65 11.46
CA LEU A 208 4.35 -23.78 12.63
C LEU A 208 5.75 -23.14 12.65
N GLY A 209 5.88 -21.95 12.11
CA GLY A 209 7.13 -21.22 12.01
C GLY A 209 6.83 -19.73 11.97
N ARG A 210 7.57 -18.94 12.76
CA ARG A 210 7.42 -17.49 12.92
C ARG A 210 6.99 -16.80 11.63
N ARG A 211 5.95 -15.94 11.70
CA ARG A 211 5.66 -14.96 10.64
C ARG A 211 6.98 -14.27 10.28
N ARG A 212 7.38 -14.42 9.01
CA ARG A 212 8.57 -13.79 8.44
C ARG A 212 8.44 -12.28 8.66
N SER A 213 9.37 -11.68 9.40
CA SER A 213 9.37 -10.22 9.61
C SER A 213 9.94 -9.58 8.35
N PHE A 214 9.09 -8.94 7.55
CA PHE A 214 9.48 -8.10 6.42
C PHE A 214 9.54 -6.65 6.87
N LEU A 215 10.40 -5.85 6.23
CA LEU A 215 10.51 -4.42 6.54
C LEU A 215 9.47 -3.60 5.75
N GLY A 216 8.83 -2.65 6.44
CA GLY A 216 7.85 -1.73 5.88
C GLY A 216 6.49 -2.37 5.59
N ALA A 217 5.72 -1.72 4.72
CA ALA A 217 4.44 -2.21 4.25
C ALA A 217 4.60 -3.19 3.09
N ARG A 218 3.70 -4.16 3.03
CA ARG A 218 3.60 -5.13 1.94
C ARG A 218 2.48 -4.72 0.99
N VAL A 219 2.80 -4.66 -0.31
CA VAL A 219 1.78 -4.47 -1.34
C VAL A 219 1.27 -5.84 -1.78
N SER A 220 -0.04 -6.05 -1.66
CA SER A 220 -0.70 -7.25 -2.15
C SER A 220 -1.57 -6.90 -3.35
N SER A 221 -1.32 -7.59 -4.47
CA SER A 221 -2.05 -7.44 -5.74
C SER A 221 -3.21 -8.43 -5.90
N LYS A 222 -3.67 -9.07 -4.81
CA LYS A 222 -4.69 -10.13 -4.88
C LYS A 222 -6.03 -9.55 -5.31
N GLU A 223 -6.62 -10.16 -6.35
CA GLU A 223 -7.99 -9.85 -6.75
C GLU A 223 -8.96 -10.05 -5.59
N VAL A 224 -9.68 -8.99 -5.24
CA VAL A 224 -10.89 -9.11 -4.42
C VAL A 224 -11.97 -9.67 -5.33
N LYS A 225 -12.18 -10.99 -5.29
CA LYS A 225 -13.27 -11.63 -6.05
C LYS A 225 -14.60 -10.91 -5.77
N ARG A 226 -15.18 -10.29 -6.81
CA ARG A 226 -16.55 -9.74 -6.73
C ARG A 226 -17.50 -10.91 -6.47
N LYS A 227 -18.24 -10.85 -5.36
CA LYS A 227 -19.51 -11.57 -5.29
C LYS A 227 -20.49 -10.82 -6.21
N PRO A 228 -21.08 -11.47 -7.24
CA PRO A 228 -22.08 -10.82 -8.09
C PRO A 228 -23.24 -10.33 -7.22
N GLY A 229 -23.66 -9.08 -7.42
CA GLY A 229 -24.76 -8.44 -6.66
C GLY A 229 -24.35 -7.48 -5.53
N LYS A 230 -23.08 -7.40 -5.12
CA LYS A 230 -22.65 -6.37 -4.13
C LYS A 230 -22.28 -5.05 -4.83
N LEU A 231 -22.91 -3.95 -4.38
CA LEU A 231 -22.58 -2.56 -4.76
C LEU A 231 -21.07 -2.30 -4.65
N SER A 232 -20.53 -1.49 -5.58
CA SER A 232 -19.16 -0.99 -5.52
C SER A 232 -18.91 -0.28 -4.17
N PRO A 233 -17.66 -0.12 -3.71
CA PRO A 233 -17.38 0.62 -2.47
C PRO A 233 -18.04 2.02 -2.47
N ILE A 234 -18.09 2.68 -3.63
CA ILE A 234 -18.81 3.94 -3.86
C ILE A 234 -20.32 3.75 -3.71
N GLY A 235 -20.90 2.72 -4.32
CA GLY A 235 -22.32 2.38 -4.17
C GLY A 235 -22.74 2.04 -2.73
N ARG A 236 -21.82 1.60 -1.87
CA ARG A 236 -22.07 1.41 -0.42
C ARG A 236 -21.99 2.70 0.38
N ILE A 237 -21.29 3.72 -0.13
CA ILE A 237 -21.19 5.06 0.45
C ILE A 237 -22.36 5.94 -0.02
N THR A 238 -22.81 5.77 -1.27
CA THR A 238 -23.80 6.61 -1.97
C THR A 238 -25.20 6.01 -2.09
N GLY A 239 -25.48 4.85 -1.47
CA GLY A 239 -26.86 4.40 -1.28
C GLY A 239 -27.67 5.39 -0.42
N ASP A 240 -28.99 5.21 -0.33
CA ASP A 240 -29.95 6.07 0.42
C ASP A 240 -29.63 6.20 1.92
N LYS A 241 -28.53 6.87 2.25
CA LYS A 241 -28.08 7.16 3.60
C LYS A 241 -28.39 8.61 3.90
N THR A 242 -29.01 8.86 5.04
CA THR A 242 -29.17 10.21 5.58
C THR A 242 -27.80 10.85 5.84
N PRO A 243 -27.69 12.19 5.84
CA PRO A 243 -26.45 12.88 6.18
C PRO A 243 -25.87 12.44 7.53
N GLU A 244 -26.73 12.21 8.52
CA GLU A 244 -26.37 11.67 9.84
C GLU A 244 -25.67 10.31 9.75
N GLN A 245 -26.25 9.38 8.97
CA GLN A 245 -25.68 8.05 8.74
C GLN A 245 -24.36 8.14 7.97
N LEU A 246 -24.24 9.07 7.01
CA LEU A 246 -23.00 9.31 6.29
C LEU A 246 -21.91 9.86 7.23
N ARG A 247 -22.23 10.83 8.11
CA ARG A 247 -21.28 11.38 9.10
C ARG A 247 -20.85 10.31 10.10
N SER A 248 -21.79 9.52 10.63
CA SER A 248 -21.46 8.39 11.52
C SER A 248 -20.55 7.40 10.81
N TYR A 249 -20.91 6.99 9.60
CA TYR A 249 -20.10 6.07 8.79
C TYR A 249 -18.70 6.60 8.50
N VAL A 250 -18.59 7.88 8.14
CA VAL A 250 -17.31 8.54 7.88
C VAL A 250 -16.51 8.67 9.17
N ALA A 251 -17.11 8.98 10.32
CA ALA A 251 -16.41 8.97 11.61
C ALA A 251 -15.93 7.56 11.99
N ASP A 252 -16.78 6.55 11.79
CA ASP A 252 -16.44 5.15 12.05
C ASP A 252 -15.29 4.68 11.16
N CYS A 253 -15.16 5.16 9.92
CA CYS A 253 -14.09 4.82 8.98
C CYS A 253 -12.84 5.73 9.06
N PHE A 254 -13.07 6.98 9.42
CA PHE A 254 -12.19 8.17 9.47
C PHE A 254 -11.48 8.43 10.80
N GLY A 255 -12.13 8.07 11.90
CA GLY A 255 -11.95 8.70 13.20
C GLY A 255 -12.89 9.90 13.37
N GLU A 256 -13.07 10.34 14.60
CA GLU A 256 -14.01 11.39 14.97
C GLU A 256 -13.64 12.76 14.38
N SER A 257 -14.66 13.61 14.20
CA SER A 257 -14.44 14.96 13.72
C SER A 257 -13.73 15.78 14.80
N MET A 258 -12.64 16.45 14.43
CA MET A 258 -11.92 17.38 15.31
C MET A 258 -12.70 18.68 15.56
N TYR A 259 -13.71 18.97 14.75
CA TYR A 259 -14.58 20.14 14.86
C TYR A 259 -15.99 19.72 15.27
N SER A 260 -16.67 20.61 16.00
CA SER A 260 -18.07 20.40 16.37
C SER A 260 -18.98 20.39 15.13
N ARG A 261 -20.20 19.85 15.27
CA ARG A 261 -21.20 19.87 14.18
C ARG A 261 -21.44 21.29 13.64
N GLY A 262 -21.60 22.26 14.54
CA GLY A 262 -21.85 23.65 14.15
C GLY A 262 -20.67 24.25 13.37
N ASP A 263 -19.44 23.97 13.81
CA ASP A 263 -18.24 24.45 13.12
C ASP A 263 -18.10 23.84 11.72
N VAL A 264 -18.31 22.53 11.60
CA VAL A 264 -18.27 21.85 10.28
C VAL A 264 -19.34 22.41 9.35
N THR A 265 -20.57 22.61 9.82
CA THR A 265 -21.64 23.22 9.00
C THR A 265 -21.27 24.64 8.57
N ASN A 266 -20.75 25.47 9.48
CA ASN A 266 -20.30 26.82 9.14
C ASN A 266 -19.16 26.81 8.10
N ILE A 267 -18.27 25.82 8.14
CA ILE A 267 -17.21 25.65 7.15
C ILE A 267 -17.79 25.15 5.81
N GLU A 268 -18.71 24.19 5.82
CA GLU A 268 -19.43 23.69 4.64
C GLU A 268 -20.17 24.85 3.94
N ASP A 269 -20.92 25.67 4.65
CA ASP A 269 -21.65 26.84 4.10
C ASP A 269 -20.72 27.88 3.44
N ARG A 270 -19.46 27.92 3.88
CA ARG A 270 -18.44 28.82 3.34
C ARG A 270 -17.71 28.22 2.13
N LEU A 271 -17.40 26.92 2.16
CA LEU A 271 -16.48 26.28 1.22
C LEU A 271 -17.18 25.41 0.17
N CYS A 272 -18.29 24.75 0.53
CA CYS A 272 -19.03 23.83 -0.32
C CYS A 272 -20.09 24.58 -1.15
N ARG A 273 -19.64 25.44 -2.07
CA ARG A 273 -20.49 26.26 -2.95
C ARG A 273 -20.37 25.84 -4.41
N ASP A 274 -21.27 26.34 -5.23
CA ASP A 274 -21.31 26.11 -6.68
C ASP A 274 -21.28 24.61 -7.03
N ARG A 275 -20.21 24.15 -7.68
CA ARG A 275 -20.03 22.74 -8.07
C ARG A 275 -19.81 21.79 -6.89
N HIS A 276 -19.56 22.33 -5.70
CA HIS A 276 -19.38 21.59 -4.46
C HIS A 276 -20.57 21.77 -3.51
N ALA A 277 -21.68 22.36 -3.96
CA ALA A 277 -22.89 22.48 -3.17
C ALA A 277 -23.40 21.10 -2.73
N GLY A 278 -23.74 20.96 -1.45
CA GLY A 278 -24.18 19.69 -0.87
C GLY A 278 -23.06 18.70 -0.54
N CYS A 279 -21.79 19.05 -0.76
CA CYS A 279 -20.68 18.26 -0.22
C CYS A 279 -20.63 18.35 1.31
N MET A 280 -20.19 17.26 1.93
CA MET A 280 -19.98 17.19 3.38
C MET A 280 -18.48 17.09 3.66
N LEU A 281 -18.00 17.88 4.61
CA LEU A 281 -16.60 17.92 5.03
C LEU A 281 -16.43 17.14 6.33
N HIS A 282 -15.35 16.38 6.43
CA HIS A 282 -14.97 15.67 7.64
C HIS A 282 -13.50 15.93 7.95
N PHE A 283 -13.23 16.49 9.12
CA PHE A 283 -11.89 16.83 9.56
C PHE A 283 -11.53 15.91 10.71
N THR A 284 -10.51 15.06 10.56
CA THR A 284 -10.17 14.04 11.57
C THR A 284 -8.68 14.02 11.84
N ARG A 285 -8.31 13.75 13.10
CA ARG A 285 -6.93 13.42 13.50
C ARG A 285 -6.63 11.92 13.40
N GLY A 286 -7.61 11.12 12.98
CA GLY A 286 -7.54 9.66 12.99
C GLY A 286 -7.74 9.06 14.39
N GLU A 287 -8.33 9.83 15.31
CA GLU A 287 -8.68 9.39 16.67
C GLU A 287 -10.04 8.72 16.66
N PHE A 288 -10.22 7.69 17.47
CA PHE A 288 -11.47 6.94 17.55
C PHE A 288 -11.92 6.88 18.99
N SER A 289 -13.23 6.93 19.20
CA SER A 289 -13.82 6.65 20.51
C SER A 289 -13.37 5.27 21.00
N ALA A 290 -12.86 5.18 22.22
CA ALA A 290 -12.32 3.95 22.82
C ALA A 290 -13.37 2.87 23.13
N GLU A 291 -14.65 3.12 22.84
CA GLU A 291 -15.71 2.14 23.03
C GLU A 291 -15.96 1.34 21.75
N PRO A 292 -16.00 -0.01 21.82
CA PRO A 292 -16.57 -0.81 20.76
C PRO A 292 -18.07 -0.51 20.72
N ARG A 293 -18.48 0.38 19.83
CA ARG A 293 -19.89 0.52 19.49
C ARG A 293 -20.25 -0.69 18.64
N ASP A 294 -20.92 -1.66 19.26
CA ASP A 294 -21.56 -2.78 18.60
C ASP A 294 -22.51 -2.24 17.53
N ALA A 295 -22.00 -2.06 16.32
CA ALA A 295 -22.82 -1.82 15.15
C ALA A 295 -23.39 -3.17 14.72
N GLU A 296 -24.42 -3.64 15.44
CA GLU A 296 -25.48 -4.42 14.82
C GLU A 296 -26.02 -3.61 13.63
N VAL A 297 -25.52 -3.89 12.43
CA VAL A 297 -26.24 -3.56 11.21
C VAL A 297 -26.91 -4.84 10.76
N ARG A 298 -28.17 -4.97 11.20
CA ARG A 298 -29.14 -5.91 10.63
C ARG A 298 -29.17 -5.71 9.10
N LEU A 299 -29.21 -6.87 8.44
CA LEU A 299 -29.25 -7.20 7.01
C LEU A 299 -29.70 -6.09 6.04
#